data_AF-A0A1Q9JU85-F1
#
_entry.id   AF-A0A1Q9JU85-F1
#
_cell.length_a   1.000
_cell.length_b   1.000
_cell.length_c   1.000
_cell.angle_alpha   90.00
_cell.angle_beta   90.00
_cell.angle_gamma   90.00
#
_symmetry.space_group_name_H-M   'P 1'
#
loop_
_entity.id
_entity.type
_entity.pdbx_description
1 polymer ?
#
loop_
_entity_poly.entity_id
_entity_poly.type
_entity_poly.pdbx_seq_one_letter_code
_entity_poly.pdbx_strand_id
1 'polypeptide(L)'
;MYFLLSTNPDIIGTKENRMARLKFINDITGVVPTPWEYFKLCNEGKLFLICNTFDGLNGIYITAHNYEVVEICRTGFVSNVNFLVANTCVYRENLDTDILWLLRQQNKNIRLWYAKQDLELIYDHVLRNTNLLRDAGTFGFMTSKSDRLMFKNRKKGFETALKLSFDRVSGLYGV
;
A
#
# COMPACT_ATOMS: atom_id res chain seq x y z
N MET A 1 -4.70 -4.23 12.09
CA MET A 1 -3.99 -4.23 10.78
C MET A 1 -2.65 -3.50 10.87
N TYR A 2 -1.65 -3.88 10.08
CA TYR A 2 -0.36 -3.19 9.99
C TYR A 2 -0.32 -2.22 8.81
N PHE A 3 0.37 -1.09 8.99
CA PHE A 3 0.64 -0.11 7.94
C PHE A 3 2.16 0.08 7.84
N LEU A 4 2.72 -0.21 6.67
CA LEU A 4 4.13 0.00 6.34
C LEU A 4 4.28 1.19 5.40
N LEU A 5 5.25 2.04 5.70
CA LEU A 5 5.63 3.20 4.92
C LEU A 5 7.12 3.15 4.61
N SER A 6 7.50 3.27 3.35
CA SER A 6 8.92 3.37 2.96
C SER A 6 9.58 4.60 3.59
N THR A 7 10.84 4.47 3.99
CA THR A 7 11.67 5.62 4.41
C THR A 7 12.32 6.36 3.23
N ASN A 8 12.04 5.96 1.98
CA ASN A 8 12.53 6.68 0.81
C ASN A 8 12.03 8.15 0.85
N PRO A 9 12.91 9.17 0.68
CA PRO A 9 12.56 10.58 0.81
C PRO A 9 11.33 11.03 0.02
N ASP A 10 11.07 10.44 -1.14
CA ASP A 10 9.93 10.76 -2.00
C ASP A 10 8.59 10.18 -1.50
N ILE A 11 8.63 9.23 -0.56
CA ILE A 11 7.44 8.60 0.03
C ILE A 11 7.23 9.05 1.48
N ILE A 12 8.28 9.02 2.30
CA ILE A 12 8.18 9.27 3.74
C ILE A 12 7.70 10.69 4.06
N GLY A 13 8.16 11.67 3.28
CA GLY A 13 7.91 13.08 3.51
C GLY A 13 8.42 13.60 4.86
N THR A 14 7.92 14.77 5.24
CA THR A 14 8.24 15.44 6.50
C THR A 14 7.54 14.80 7.71
N LYS A 15 7.84 15.30 8.92
CA LYS A 15 7.16 14.87 10.15
C LYS A 15 5.65 15.16 10.10
N GLU A 16 5.29 16.30 9.53
CA GLU A 16 3.90 16.75 9.34
C GLU A 16 3.18 15.80 8.38
N ASN A 17 3.83 15.39 7.28
CA ASN A 17 3.28 14.39 6.36
C ASN A 17 2.99 13.07 7.09
N ARG A 18 3.92 12.61 7.95
CA ARG A 18 3.74 11.38 8.74
C ARG A 18 2.59 11.47 9.75
N MET A 19 2.43 12.61 10.42
CA MET A 19 1.30 12.85 11.31
C MET A 19 -0.02 12.86 10.55
N ALA A 20 -0.05 13.48 9.38
CA ALA A 20 -1.23 13.53 8.53
C ALA A 20 -1.60 12.13 7.99
N ARG A 21 -0.62 11.27 7.71
CA ARG A 21 -0.83 9.85 7.39
C ARG A 21 -1.47 9.08 8.55
N LEU A 22 -1.08 9.30 9.80
CA LEU A 22 -1.75 8.67 10.96
C LEU A 22 -3.20 9.10 11.06
N LYS A 23 -3.49 10.39 10.82
CA LYS A 23 -4.86 10.90 10.77
C LYS A 23 -5.67 10.22 9.66
N PHE A 24 -5.10 10.09 8.46
CA PHE A 24 -5.71 9.35 7.36
C PHE A 24 -6.01 7.90 7.74
N ILE A 25 -5.06 7.19 8.38
CA ILE A 25 -5.24 5.80 8.82
C ILE A 25 -6.43 5.73 9.80
N ASN A 26 -6.45 6.59 10.81
CA ASN A 26 -7.58 6.69 11.74
C ASN A 26 -8.91 6.93 11.01
N ASP A 27 -8.92 7.80 10.00
CA ASP A 27 -10.13 8.13 9.25
C ASP A 27 -10.64 6.95 8.40
N ILE A 28 -9.75 6.10 7.86
CA ILE A 28 -10.15 4.95 7.02
C ILE A 28 -10.44 3.67 7.81
N THR A 29 -9.85 3.50 8.99
CA THR A 29 -10.09 2.33 9.87
C THR A 29 -11.14 2.61 10.94
N GLY A 30 -11.34 3.88 11.31
CA GLY A 30 -12.14 4.27 12.47
C GLY A 30 -11.46 4.01 13.82
N VAL A 31 -10.17 3.64 13.82
CA VAL A 31 -9.41 3.27 15.01
C VAL A 31 -8.09 4.05 15.04
N VAL A 32 -7.75 4.59 16.21
CA VAL A 32 -6.52 5.34 16.42
C VAL A 32 -5.31 4.42 16.20
N PRO A 33 -4.40 4.74 15.25
CA PRO A 33 -3.19 3.98 15.03
C PRO A 33 -2.17 4.26 16.15
N THR A 34 -1.27 3.30 16.37
CA THR A 34 -0.06 3.54 17.16
C THR A 34 0.85 4.58 16.48
N PRO A 35 1.77 5.22 17.22
CA PRO A 35 2.80 6.05 16.62
C PRO A 35 3.65 5.27 15.61
N TRP A 36 4.28 5.99 14.68
CA TRP A 36 5.24 5.39 13.77
C TRP A 36 6.48 4.90 14.52
N GLU A 37 6.85 3.65 14.27
CA GLU A 37 8.06 3.02 14.76
C GLU A 37 8.94 2.59 13.59
N TYR A 38 10.25 2.57 13.80
CA TYR A 38 11.17 2.05 12.79
C TYR A 38 11.09 0.52 12.73
N PHE A 39 10.91 0.01 11.52
CA PHE A 39 10.82 -1.41 11.22
C PHE A 39 11.91 -1.78 10.23
N LYS A 40 12.76 -2.73 10.60
CA LYS A 40 13.83 -3.23 9.73
C LYS A 40 13.38 -4.52 9.07
N LEU A 41 13.30 -4.51 7.75
CA LEU A 41 12.94 -5.69 6.97
C LEU A 41 14.20 -6.55 6.76
N CYS A 42 14.35 -7.60 7.57
CA CYS A 42 15.49 -8.54 7.53
C CYS A 42 16.88 -7.87 7.70
N ASN A 43 17.95 -8.68 7.65
CA ASN A 43 19.32 -8.23 7.98
C ASN A 43 19.91 -7.22 6.98
N GLU A 44 19.28 -7.00 5.82
CA GLU A 44 19.81 -6.24 4.67
C GLU A 44 19.65 -4.71 4.77
N GLY A 45 19.17 -4.16 5.88
CA GLY A 45 19.34 -2.73 6.15
C GLY A 45 18.22 -1.80 5.66
N LYS A 46 17.24 -2.29 4.89
CA LYS A 46 16.10 -1.45 4.49
C LYS A 46 15.19 -1.16 5.67
N LEU A 47 14.95 0.13 5.87
CA LEU A 47 14.18 0.68 6.96
C LEU A 47 12.82 1.10 6.44
N PHE A 48 11.79 0.76 7.20
CA PHE A 48 10.42 1.20 7.00
C PHE A 48 9.95 1.89 8.28
N LEU A 49 8.86 2.62 8.17
CA LEU A 49 8.05 2.96 9.32
C LEU A 49 6.86 2.01 9.38
N ILE A 50 6.55 1.52 10.57
CA ILE A 50 5.39 0.70 10.85
C ILE A 50 4.50 1.38 11.88
N CYS A 51 3.19 1.26 11.69
CA CYS A 51 2.24 1.42 12.78
C CYS A 51 1.16 0.34 12.65
N ASN A 52 0.35 0.21 13.69
CA ASN A 52 -0.72 -0.77 13.73
C ASN A 52 -2.00 -0.16 14.29
N THR A 53 -3.11 -0.75 13.88
CA THR A 53 -4.46 -0.47 14.40
C THR A 53 -4.99 -1.74 15.06
N PHE A 54 -5.70 -1.58 16.16
CA PHE A 54 -6.37 -2.68 16.88
C PHE A 54 -7.82 -2.81 16.42
N ASP A 55 -8.01 -2.93 15.10
CA ASP A 55 -9.29 -2.96 14.39
C ASP A 55 -9.81 -4.38 14.11
N GLY A 56 -9.10 -5.41 14.58
CA GLY A 56 -9.42 -6.82 14.30
C GLY A 56 -9.13 -7.26 12.86
N LEU A 57 -8.63 -6.38 12.00
CA LEU A 57 -8.29 -6.71 10.62
C LEU A 57 -6.90 -7.35 10.53
N ASN A 58 -6.86 -8.59 10.03
CA ASN A 58 -5.63 -9.32 9.76
C ASN A 58 -5.10 -9.02 8.33
N GLY A 59 -4.46 -7.87 8.16
CA GLY A 59 -3.89 -7.46 6.89
C GLY A 59 -2.71 -6.50 7.03
N ILE A 60 -2.05 -6.23 5.90
CA ILE A 60 -0.94 -5.27 5.80
C ILE A 60 -1.26 -4.27 4.69
N TYR A 61 -1.10 -2.98 4.97
CA TYR A 61 -1.12 -1.92 3.98
C TYR A 61 0.30 -1.43 3.75
N ILE A 62 0.76 -1.40 2.50
CA ILE A 62 2.13 -0.98 2.17
C ILE A 62 2.05 0.23 1.25
N THR A 63 2.68 1.34 1.66
CA THR A 63 2.98 2.46 0.77
C THR A 63 4.48 2.54 0.60
N ALA A 64 4.98 2.07 -0.55
CA ALA A 64 6.40 1.93 -0.83
C ALA A 64 6.63 1.88 -2.35
N HIS A 65 7.89 1.94 -2.76
CA HIS A 65 8.24 1.63 -4.14
C HIS A 65 7.98 0.17 -4.46
N ASN A 66 7.75 -0.11 -5.73
CA ASN A 66 7.39 -1.43 -6.20
C ASN A 66 8.43 -2.50 -5.85
N TYR A 67 9.73 -2.19 -5.97
CA TYR A 67 10.82 -3.09 -5.63
C TYR A 67 10.86 -3.39 -4.12
N GLU A 68 10.49 -2.42 -3.27
CA GLU A 68 10.38 -2.60 -1.82
C GLU A 68 9.19 -3.50 -1.47
N VAL A 69 8.05 -3.33 -2.16
CA VAL A 69 6.89 -4.23 -1.99
C VAL A 69 7.26 -5.67 -2.34
N VAL A 70 7.97 -5.88 -3.45
CA VAL A 70 8.43 -7.21 -3.88
C VAL A 70 9.33 -7.84 -2.81
N GLU A 71 10.25 -7.07 -2.22
CA GLU A 71 11.11 -7.57 -1.14
C GLU A 71 10.33 -7.93 0.12
N ILE A 72 9.39 -7.09 0.56
CA ILE A 72 8.50 -7.40 1.70
C ILE A 72 7.76 -8.72 1.45
N CYS A 73 7.27 -8.92 0.23
CA CYS A 73 6.53 -10.12 -0.16
C CYS A 73 7.38 -11.40 -0.22
N ARG A 74 8.72 -11.30 -0.18
CA ARG A 74 9.64 -12.44 -0.06
C ARG A 74 9.94 -12.83 1.39
N THR A 75 9.60 -11.96 2.35
CA THR A 75 9.89 -12.21 3.78
C THR A 75 8.75 -12.96 4.45
N GLY A 76 9.03 -13.62 5.58
CA GLY A 76 8.02 -14.26 6.41
C GLY A 76 7.03 -13.30 7.06
N PHE A 77 7.25 -11.98 6.98
CA PHE A 77 6.38 -10.96 7.59
C PHE A 77 4.93 -11.01 7.05
N VAL A 78 4.76 -11.43 5.78
CA VAL A 78 3.46 -11.52 5.11
C VAL A 78 2.79 -12.89 5.24
N SER A 79 3.44 -13.88 5.87
CA SER A 79 2.98 -15.27 5.87
C SER A 79 1.65 -15.48 6.60
N ASN A 80 1.36 -14.72 7.65
CA ASN A 80 0.22 -14.96 8.54
C ASN A 80 -0.97 -13.99 8.33
N VAL A 81 -0.96 -13.19 7.25
CA VAL A 81 -2.01 -12.19 7.03
C VAL A 81 -3.03 -12.62 5.98
N ASN A 82 -4.30 -12.23 6.17
CA ASN A 82 -5.39 -12.65 5.27
C ASN A 82 -5.41 -11.84 3.96
N PHE A 83 -4.86 -10.62 3.97
CA PHE A 83 -4.78 -9.77 2.80
C PHE A 83 -3.63 -8.77 2.88
N LEU A 84 -3.18 -8.33 1.71
CA LEU A 84 -2.17 -7.29 1.53
C LEU A 84 -2.72 -6.22 0.59
N VAL A 85 -2.51 -4.96 0.96
CA VAL A 85 -2.82 -3.78 0.13
C VAL A 85 -1.49 -3.18 -0.34
N ALA A 86 -1.22 -3.26 -1.63
CA ALA A 86 -0.02 -2.71 -2.25
C ALA A 86 -0.34 -1.35 -2.87
N ASN A 87 -0.12 -0.27 -2.10
CA ASN A 87 -0.21 1.10 -2.59
C ASN A 87 1.12 1.51 -3.25
N THR A 88 1.36 0.96 -4.44
CA THR A 88 2.60 1.15 -5.20
C THR A 88 2.32 1.27 -6.70
N CYS A 89 3.30 1.75 -7.47
CA CYS A 89 3.20 1.91 -8.92
C CYS A 89 3.40 0.58 -9.66
N VAL A 90 2.66 0.38 -10.75
CA VAL A 90 2.94 -0.71 -11.70
C VAL A 90 4.07 -0.25 -12.62
N TYR A 91 5.30 -0.59 -12.27
CA TYR A 91 6.48 -0.24 -13.06
C TYR A 91 6.67 -1.11 -14.30
N ARG A 92 6.23 -2.37 -14.24
CA ARG A 92 6.32 -3.35 -15.34
C ARG A 92 5.02 -4.12 -15.44
N GLU A 93 4.73 -4.63 -16.63
CA GLU A 93 3.61 -5.54 -16.86
C GLU A 93 3.64 -6.71 -15.87
N ASN A 94 2.46 -7.13 -15.42
CA ASN A 94 2.22 -8.32 -14.61
C ASN A 94 2.85 -8.30 -13.20
N LEU A 95 3.45 -7.19 -12.78
CA LEU A 95 4.08 -7.07 -11.45
C LEU A 95 3.12 -7.40 -10.29
N ASP A 96 1.87 -6.99 -10.41
CA ASP A 96 0.82 -7.29 -9.44
C ASP A 96 0.56 -8.80 -9.34
N THR A 97 0.52 -9.51 -10.47
CA THR A 97 0.40 -10.97 -10.49
C THR A 97 1.65 -11.69 -10.00
N ASP A 98 2.85 -11.16 -10.27
CA ASP A 98 4.12 -11.68 -9.71
C ASP A 98 4.13 -11.55 -8.18
N ILE A 99 3.68 -10.41 -7.65
CA ILE A 99 3.54 -10.20 -6.21
C ILE A 99 2.54 -11.20 -5.63
N LEU A 100 1.38 -11.39 -6.26
CA LEU A 100 0.41 -12.38 -5.81
C LEU A 100 0.99 -13.79 -5.80
N TRP A 101 1.78 -14.16 -6.82
CA TRP A 101 2.47 -15.43 -6.89
C TRP A 101 3.44 -15.61 -5.71
N LEU A 102 4.28 -14.61 -5.42
CA LEU A 102 5.20 -14.63 -4.28
C LEU A 102 4.47 -14.80 -2.94
N LEU A 103 3.40 -14.03 -2.74
CA LEU A 103 2.58 -14.10 -1.53
C LEU A 103 1.96 -15.50 -1.36
N ARG A 104 1.49 -16.11 -2.45
CA ARG A 104 0.88 -17.44 -2.44
C ARG A 104 1.86 -18.59 -2.20
N GLN A 105 3.16 -18.39 -2.40
CA GLN A 105 4.17 -19.36 -1.97
C GLN A 105 4.19 -19.53 -0.45
N GLN A 106 3.83 -18.48 0.29
CA GLN A 106 3.84 -18.46 1.76
C GLN A 106 2.44 -18.65 2.36
N ASN A 107 1.42 -18.05 1.73
CA ASN A 107 0.02 -18.16 2.15
C ASN A 107 -0.89 -18.27 0.93
N LYS A 108 -1.35 -19.49 0.62
CA LYS A 108 -2.20 -19.76 -0.56
C LYS A 108 -3.51 -18.97 -0.59
N ASN A 109 -4.04 -18.56 0.56
CA ASN A 109 -5.34 -17.91 0.70
C ASN A 109 -5.26 -16.39 0.78
N ILE A 110 -4.05 -15.80 0.75
CA ILE A 110 -3.88 -14.36 0.83
C ILE A 110 -4.53 -13.65 -0.35
N ARG A 111 -5.20 -12.54 -0.06
CA ARG A 111 -5.79 -11.65 -1.08
C ARG A 111 -4.88 -10.45 -1.31
N LEU A 112 -4.56 -10.15 -2.55
CA LEU A 112 -3.84 -8.95 -2.94
C LEU A 112 -4.81 -7.89 -3.48
N TRP A 113 -4.69 -6.68 -2.94
CA TRP A 113 -5.35 -5.47 -3.42
C TRP A 113 -4.28 -4.51 -3.91
N TYR A 114 -4.30 -4.16 -5.18
CA TYR A 114 -3.29 -3.31 -5.80
C TYR A 114 -3.85 -1.92 -6.07
N ALA A 115 -3.00 -0.89 -5.93
CA ALA A 115 -3.43 0.48 -6.20
C ALA A 115 -3.91 0.63 -7.64
N LYS A 116 -5.02 1.35 -7.84
CA LYS A 116 -5.45 1.84 -9.14
C LYS A 116 -4.37 2.73 -9.71
N GLN A 117 -3.98 2.44 -10.95
CA GLN A 117 -3.02 3.22 -11.70
C GLN A 117 -3.74 4.30 -12.52
N ASP A 118 -3.07 5.43 -12.72
CA ASP A 118 -3.42 6.45 -13.70
C ASP A 118 -2.35 6.44 -14.81
N LEU A 119 -2.82 6.49 -16.07
CA LEU A 119 -1.97 6.63 -17.25
C LEU A 119 -1.53 8.09 -17.37
N GLU A 120 -0.23 8.33 -17.35
CA GLU A 120 0.32 9.68 -17.48
C GLU A 120 1.49 9.74 -18.45
N LEU A 121 1.60 10.89 -19.14
CA LEU A 121 2.80 11.27 -19.86
C LEU A 121 3.88 11.65 -18.84
N ILE A 122 4.92 10.82 -18.75
CA ILE A 122 6.17 11.18 -18.09
C ILE A 122 7.12 11.73 -19.17
N TYR A 123 8.15 12.48 -18.77
CA TYR A 123 9.17 13.10 -19.64
C TYR A 123 9.49 12.25 -20.89
N ASP A 124 9.59 12.91 -22.05
CA ASP A 124 9.73 12.33 -23.40
C ASP A 124 8.49 11.64 -23.99
N HIS A 125 7.29 12.09 -23.61
CA HIS A 125 6.02 11.60 -24.17
C HIS A 125 5.72 10.11 -23.94
N VAL A 126 6.36 9.50 -22.94
CA VAL A 126 6.12 8.10 -22.58
C VAL A 126 4.91 8.02 -21.66
N LEU A 127 3.87 7.30 -22.10
CA LEU A 127 2.75 6.93 -21.25
C LEU A 127 3.18 5.84 -20.26
N ARG A 128 3.02 6.09 -18.97
CA ARG A 128 3.23 5.08 -17.91
C ARG A 128 2.06 5.02 -16.95
N ASN A 129 1.79 3.80 -16.49
CA ASN A 129 0.92 3.54 -15.36
C ASN A 129 1.64 3.97 -14.08
N THR A 130 1.07 4.94 -13.37
CA THR A 130 1.61 5.43 -12.10
C THR A 130 0.51 5.41 -11.03
N ASN A 131 0.88 5.23 -9.77
CA ASN A 131 -0.05 5.45 -8.66
C ASN A 131 0.05 6.89 -8.12
N LEU A 132 0.40 7.84 -9.00
CA LEU A 132 1.00 9.14 -8.69
C LEU A 132 0.53 9.74 -7.36
N LEU A 133 1.50 9.88 -6.46
CA LEU A 133 1.31 10.59 -5.21
C LEU A 133 1.19 12.08 -5.55
N ARG A 134 -0.05 12.58 -5.61
CA ARG A 134 -0.33 14.00 -5.86
C ARG A 134 -0.59 14.71 -4.54
N ASP A 135 -0.10 15.94 -4.41
CA ASP A 135 -0.51 16.81 -3.32
C ASP A 135 -1.96 17.26 -3.57
N ALA A 136 -2.88 16.69 -2.80
CA ALA A 136 -4.29 17.02 -2.88
C ALA A 136 -4.70 18.09 -1.85
N GLY A 137 -3.74 18.71 -1.14
CA GLY A 137 -3.89 19.80 -0.16
C GLY A 137 -4.66 19.44 1.11
N THR A 138 -5.71 18.63 0.97
CA THR A 138 -6.64 18.21 2.02
C THR A 138 -6.03 17.17 2.97
N PHE A 139 -5.06 16.40 2.47
CA PHE A 139 -4.48 15.28 3.21
C PHE A 139 -3.20 15.64 3.95
N GLY A 140 -2.53 16.75 3.61
CA GLY A 140 -1.25 17.13 4.22
C GLY A 140 -0.10 16.17 3.89
N PHE A 141 -0.24 15.30 2.87
CA PHE A 141 0.81 14.48 2.26
C PHE A 141 0.40 14.10 0.83
N MET A 142 1.36 13.65 0.03
CA MET A 142 1.07 13.21 -1.33
C MET A 142 0.30 11.88 -1.33
N THR A 143 -0.82 11.82 -2.07
CA THR A 143 -1.77 10.68 -2.04
C THR A 143 -1.91 10.02 -3.40
N SER A 144 -2.09 8.70 -3.42
CA SER A 144 -2.49 8.00 -4.64
C SER A 144 -3.97 8.20 -4.94
N LYS A 145 -4.41 7.87 -6.15
CA LYS A 145 -5.85 7.78 -6.48
C LYS A 145 -6.59 6.84 -5.55
N SER A 146 -5.97 5.72 -5.20
CA SER A 146 -6.54 4.72 -4.30
C SER A 146 -6.69 5.27 -2.89
N ASP A 147 -5.72 6.03 -2.37
CA ASP A 147 -5.83 6.69 -1.06
C ASP A 147 -7.03 7.66 -1.02
N ARG A 148 -7.19 8.49 -2.07
CA ARG A 148 -8.30 9.44 -2.17
C ARG A 148 -9.66 8.73 -2.23
N LEU A 149 -9.75 7.64 -3.00
CA LEU A 149 -10.97 6.83 -3.09
C LEU A 149 -11.28 6.13 -1.76
N MET A 150 -10.24 5.64 -1.06
CA MET A 150 -10.37 4.98 0.24
C MET A 150 -10.96 5.96 1.25
N PHE A 151 -10.39 7.16 1.33
CA PHE A 151 -10.91 8.23 2.17
C PHE A 151 -12.33 8.65 1.79
N LYS A 152 -12.62 8.82 0.49
CA LYS A 152 -13.96 9.20 0.01
C LYS A 152 -15.02 8.19 0.44
N ASN A 153 -14.69 6.91 0.44
CA ASN A 153 -15.61 5.82 0.78
C ASN A 153 -15.53 5.36 2.25
N ARG A 154 -14.68 5.96 3.10
CA ARG A 154 -14.42 5.52 4.48
C ARG A 154 -15.68 5.28 5.33
N LYS A 155 -16.72 6.09 5.13
CA LYS A 155 -18.01 5.96 5.84
C LYS A 155 -18.80 4.68 5.51
N LYS A 156 -18.39 3.92 4.48
CA LYS A 156 -19.00 2.65 4.07
C LYS A 156 -18.38 1.42 4.77
N GLY A 157 -17.45 1.65 5.70
CA GLY A 157 -16.64 0.60 6.32
C GLY A 157 -15.42 0.23 5.50
N PHE A 158 -14.38 -0.26 6.18
CA PHE A 158 -13.05 -0.49 5.60
C PHE A 158 -13.10 -1.43 4.39
N GLU A 159 -13.75 -2.60 4.50
CA GLU A 159 -13.75 -3.59 3.42
C GLU A 159 -14.46 -3.08 2.16
N THR A 160 -15.59 -2.39 2.31
CA THR A 160 -16.31 -1.78 1.19
C THR A 160 -15.48 -0.66 0.55
N ALA A 161 -14.85 0.19 1.37
CA ALA A 161 -13.97 1.24 0.88
C ALA A 161 -12.77 0.65 0.12
N LEU A 162 -12.16 -0.43 0.62
CA LEU A 162 -11.04 -1.12 -0.01
C LEU A 162 -11.45 -1.65 -1.41
N LYS A 163 -12.58 -2.37 -1.49
CA LYS A 163 -13.13 -2.89 -2.75
C LYS A 163 -13.37 -1.83 -3.82
N LEU A 164 -13.76 -0.62 -3.40
CA LEU A 164 -14.02 0.48 -4.32
C LEU A 164 -12.74 1.22 -4.75
N SER A 165 -11.68 1.10 -3.98
CA SER A 165 -10.50 1.97 -4.08
C SER A 165 -9.29 1.26 -4.66
N PHE A 166 -9.20 -0.06 -4.52
CA PHE A 166 -8.10 -0.90 -4.98
C PHE A 166 -8.62 -2.00 -5.89
N ASP A 167 -7.79 -2.42 -6.83
CA ASP A 167 -8.09 -3.52 -7.73
C ASP A 167 -7.71 -4.84 -7.07
N ARG A 168 -8.64 -5.79 -7.01
CA ARG A 168 -8.35 -7.12 -6.52
C ARG A 168 -7.57 -7.87 -7.59
N VAL A 169 -6.37 -8.32 -7.26
CA VAL A 169 -5.56 -9.11 -8.19
C VAL A 169 -6.09 -10.54 -8.21
N SER A 170 -6.50 -11.00 -9.38
CA SER A 170 -6.85 -12.40 -9.64
C SER A 170 -5.78 -13.03 -10.51
N GLY A 171 -5.18 -14.13 -10.04
CA GLY A 171 -4.10 -14.83 -10.74
C GLY A 171 -4.59 -15.65 -11.94
N LEU A 172 -5.26 -15.03 -12.91
CA LEU A 172 -5.62 -15.64 -14.18
C LEU A 172 -4.85 -14.93 -15.31
N TYR A 173 -3.70 -15.49 -15.67
CA TYR A 173 -3.40 -15.65 -17.10
C TYR A 173 -3.99 -17.02 -17.49
N GLY A 174 -4.68 -17.05 -18.63
CA GLY A 174 -5.34 -18.23 -19.15
C GLY A 174 -4.36 -19.38 -19.40
N VAL A 175 -4.95 -20.58 -19.37
CA VAL A 175 -4.63 -21.82 -20.10
C VAL A 175 -3.30 -21.85 -20.84
#